data_AF-A0A2S3V176-F1
#
_entry.id   AF-A0A2S3V176-F1
#
_cell.length_a   1.000
_cell.length_b   1.000
_cell.length_c   1.000
_cell.angle_alpha   90.00
_cell.angle_beta   90.00
_cell.angle_gamma   90.00
#
_symmetry.space_group_name_H-M   'P 1'
#
loop_
_entity.id
_entity.type
_entity.pdbx_description
1 polymer ?
#
loop_
_entity_poly.entity_id
_entity_poly.type
_entity_poly.pdbx_seq_one_letter_code
_entity_poly.pdbx_strand_id
1 'polypeptide(L)'
;MSKLKAISDLHLASPANREALHDLPVFENDWLIVAGDVAERFDHIRLAFETLAGKFAKVFWVPGNHDLWSIPEPGGGPALTGETRYRALVDCARDYGIVTPEDPFQTWGGPGGPHVIAPLFLLYDYSFRPEHIERDEVIGWAREQGAVCADELYLSPAPWVSRDDWCSRRCEEAERRLGDIPAGAATILVNHYPLRSDLIHIPRAPRFTPWCGTRRTEDWHRRFNAKVVISGHLHTRRTDWRDGSRFEEVSLGYPRQWDQSKGMAFYLRDILPE
;
A
#
# COMPACT_ATOMS: atom_id res chain seq x y z
N MET A 1 13.72 -20.10 -11.22
CA MET A 1 12.38 -19.80 -11.77
C MET A 1 11.97 -18.45 -11.21
N SER A 2 11.42 -17.57 -12.04
CA SER A 2 10.98 -16.22 -11.64
C SER A 2 9.75 -16.32 -10.72
N LYS A 3 9.74 -15.50 -9.65
CA LYS A 3 8.60 -15.35 -8.72
C LYS A 3 8.10 -13.91 -8.71
N LEU A 4 6.80 -13.74 -8.46
CA LEU A 4 6.23 -12.46 -8.05
C LEU A 4 6.18 -12.44 -6.52
N LYS A 5 6.82 -11.45 -5.91
CA LYS A 5 6.90 -11.28 -4.46
C LYS A 5 6.21 -9.99 -4.01
N ALA A 6 5.83 -9.91 -2.74
CA ALA A 6 5.25 -8.70 -2.17
C ALA A 6 5.71 -8.43 -0.73
N ILE A 7 5.79 -7.15 -0.39
CA ILE A 7 6.06 -6.62 0.95
C ILE A 7 5.46 -5.21 1.09
N SER A 8 5.21 -4.75 2.30
CA SER A 8 4.79 -3.37 2.60
C SER A 8 5.33 -2.94 3.96
N ASP A 9 5.08 -1.68 4.33
CA ASP A 9 5.34 -1.18 5.67
C ASP A 9 6.82 -1.31 6.04
N LEU A 10 7.69 -0.87 5.13
CA LEU A 10 9.14 -0.92 5.30
C LEU A 10 9.61 0.06 6.37
N HIS A 11 8.89 1.17 6.59
CA HIS A 11 9.13 2.15 7.65
C HIS A 11 10.60 2.55 7.78
N LEU A 12 11.20 2.99 6.68
CA LEU A 12 12.64 3.23 6.57
C LEU A 12 13.13 4.47 7.31
N ALA A 13 12.29 5.18 8.08
CA ALA A 13 12.79 6.06 9.13
C ALA A 13 13.60 5.29 10.20
N SER A 14 13.30 4.00 10.39
CA SER A 14 14.07 3.11 11.25
C SER A 14 15.43 2.75 10.64
N PRO A 15 16.55 2.98 11.35
CA PRO A 15 17.87 2.51 10.93
C PRO A 15 17.92 0.99 10.73
N ALA A 16 17.30 0.21 11.62
CA ALA A 16 17.30 -1.26 11.53
C ALA A 16 16.57 -1.77 10.28
N ASN A 17 15.48 -1.11 9.87
CA ASN A 17 14.78 -1.49 8.65
C ASN A 17 15.57 -1.08 7.39
N ARG A 18 16.30 0.06 7.42
CA ARG A 18 17.22 0.45 6.33
C ARG A 18 18.38 -0.52 6.17
N GLU A 19 18.99 -0.95 7.27
CA GLU A 19 20.05 -1.97 7.26
C GLU A 19 19.53 -3.29 6.68
N ALA A 20 18.35 -3.74 7.12
CA ALA A 20 17.74 -4.96 6.60
C ALA A 20 17.37 -4.89 5.10
N LEU A 21 17.00 -3.70 4.60
CA LEU A 21 16.78 -3.46 3.17
C LEU A 21 18.10 -3.56 2.38
N HIS A 22 19.15 -2.93 2.91
CA HIS A 22 20.49 -2.98 2.34
C HIS A 22 21.00 -4.42 2.25
N ASP A 23 20.69 -5.25 3.24
CA ASP A 23 21.13 -6.65 3.31
C ASP A 23 20.29 -7.64 2.50
N LEU A 24 19.22 -7.18 1.83
CA LEU A 24 18.46 -8.04 0.92
C LEU A 24 19.40 -8.65 -0.14
N PRO A 25 19.31 -9.96 -0.44
CA PRO A 25 20.05 -10.52 -1.56
C PRO A 25 19.49 -10.02 -2.89
N VAL A 26 20.22 -10.27 -3.97
CA VAL A 26 19.75 -9.99 -5.33
C VAL A 26 18.75 -11.07 -5.76
N PHE A 27 17.62 -10.65 -6.32
CA PHE A 27 16.57 -11.49 -6.88
C PHE A 27 16.42 -11.20 -8.39
N GLU A 28 17.49 -11.44 -9.15
CA GLU A 28 17.68 -10.98 -10.54
C GLU A 28 16.51 -11.28 -11.50
N ASN A 29 15.72 -12.31 -11.23
CA ASN A 29 14.61 -12.75 -12.08
C ASN A 29 13.24 -12.45 -11.50
N ASP A 30 13.13 -11.99 -10.25
CA ASP A 30 11.85 -11.86 -9.56
C ASP A 30 11.25 -10.47 -9.74
N TRP A 31 9.93 -10.40 -9.71
CA TRP A 31 9.18 -9.14 -9.63
C TRP A 31 8.82 -8.87 -8.17
N LEU A 32 8.81 -7.60 -7.76
CA LEU A 32 8.45 -7.18 -6.42
C LEU A 32 7.29 -6.17 -6.43
N ILE A 33 6.33 -6.39 -5.55
CA ILE A 33 5.28 -5.43 -5.21
C ILE A 33 5.59 -4.82 -3.84
N VAL A 34 5.67 -3.49 -3.77
CA VAL A 34 5.82 -2.71 -2.54
C VAL A 34 4.49 -2.02 -2.23
N ALA A 35 3.71 -2.58 -1.30
CA ALA A 35 2.35 -2.15 -1.03
C ALA A 35 2.24 -1.02 0.03
N GLY A 36 2.99 0.05 -0.18
CA GLY A 36 2.95 1.27 0.63
C GLY A 36 3.79 1.25 1.90
N ASP A 37 3.84 2.43 2.52
CA ASP A 37 4.58 2.75 3.75
C ASP A 37 6.06 2.39 3.66
N VAL A 38 6.70 2.93 2.62
CA VAL A 38 8.14 2.84 2.42
C VAL A 38 8.85 3.72 3.46
N ALA A 39 8.53 5.02 3.46
CA ALA A 39 9.07 5.98 4.42
C ALA A 39 8.35 7.34 4.31
N GLU A 40 8.56 8.22 5.28
CA GLU A 40 7.97 9.55 5.29
C GLU A 40 8.82 10.60 4.56
N ARG A 41 10.12 10.37 4.37
CA ARG A 41 11.04 11.33 3.73
C ARG A 41 11.47 10.87 2.35
N PHE A 42 11.63 11.82 1.44
CA PHE A 42 12.05 11.51 0.06
C PHE A 42 13.44 10.87 -0.03
N ASP A 43 14.38 11.18 0.87
CA ASP A 43 15.71 10.56 0.86
C ASP A 43 15.66 9.06 1.17
N HIS A 44 14.86 8.65 2.16
CA HIS A 44 14.62 7.24 2.45
C HIS A 44 13.84 6.53 1.34
N ILE A 45 12.89 7.20 0.70
CA ILE A 45 12.13 6.65 -0.43
C ILE A 45 13.05 6.41 -1.64
N ARG A 46 13.93 7.38 -1.97
CA ARG A 46 14.94 7.20 -3.03
C ARG A 46 15.88 6.05 -2.75
N LEU A 47 16.39 5.95 -1.52
CA LEU A 47 17.20 4.82 -1.08
C LEU A 47 16.48 3.49 -1.32
N ALA A 48 15.18 3.42 -0.98
CA ALA A 48 14.37 2.23 -1.21
C ALA A 48 14.25 1.88 -2.68
N PHE A 49 13.86 2.86 -3.50
CA PHE A 49 13.63 2.65 -4.92
C PHE A 49 14.90 2.26 -5.66
N GLU A 50 16.02 2.94 -5.39
CA GLU A 50 17.33 2.58 -5.93
C GLU A 50 17.73 1.15 -5.55
N THR A 51 17.62 0.80 -4.26
CA THR A 51 18.02 -0.51 -3.75
C THR A 51 17.16 -1.63 -4.34
N LEU A 52 15.84 -1.44 -4.40
CA LEU A 52 14.92 -2.46 -4.88
C LEU A 52 14.99 -2.61 -6.41
N ALA A 53 15.07 -1.50 -7.15
CA ALA A 53 15.25 -1.55 -8.60
C ALA A 53 16.57 -2.21 -9.01
N GLY A 54 17.62 -2.08 -8.19
CA GLY A 54 18.89 -2.79 -8.40
C GLY A 54 18.88 -4.28 -8.02
N LYS A 55 17.86 -4.75 -7.29
CA LYS A 55 17.79 -6.14 -6.78
C LYS A 55 16.71 -7.00 -7.43
N PHE A 56 15.74 -6.41 -8.11
CA PHE A 56 14.61 -7.13 -8.72
C PHE A 56 14.47 -6.78 -10.20
N ALA A 57 14.01 -7.73 -11.00
CA ALA A 57 13.82 -7.53 -12.45
C ALA A 57 12.74 -6.47 -12.76
N LYS A 58 11.76 -6.32 -11.87
CA LYS A 58 10.66 -5.36 -11.98
C LYS A 58 10.13 -5.03 -10.60
N VAL A 59 9.86 -3.76 -10.34
CA VAL A 59 9.27 -3.31 -9.08
C VAL A 59 7.98 -2.53 -9.36
N PHE A 60 6.98 -2.78 -8.54
CA PHE A 60 5.72 -2.06 -8.46
C PHE A 60 5.65 -1.38 -7.11
N TRP A 61 5.16 -0.16 -7.06
CA TRP A 61 4.92 0.57 -5.83
C TRP A 61 3.52 1.16 -5.84
N VAL A 62 2.86 1.13 -4.69
CA VAL A 62 1.69 1.97 -4.39
C VAL A 62 1.99 2.77 -3.13
N PRO A 63 1.50 4.01 -2.99
CA PRO A 63 1.70 4.80 -1.78
C PRO A 63 0.88 4.26 -0.61
N GLY A 64 1.47 4.28 0.58
CA GLY A 64 0.76 4.21 1.86
C GLY A 64 0.49 5.59 2.45
N ASN A 65 -0.04 5.65 3.68
CA ASN A 65 -0.27 6.94 4.34
C ASN A 65 1.05 7.62 4.74
N HIS A 66 2.04 6.86 5.22
CA HIS A 66 3.34 7.41 5.63
C HIS A 66 4.09 8.03 4.45
N ASP A 67 3.99 7.42 3.27
CA ASP A 67 4.59 7.98 2.05
C ASP A 67 4.03 9.39 1.77
N LEU A 68 2.76 9.64 2.10
CA LEU A 68 2.05 10.89 1.87
C LEU A 68 2.15 11.90 3.01
N TRP A 69 2.79 11.56 4.13
CA TRP A 69 2.96 12.49 5.24
C TRP A 69 3.86 13.67 4.87
N SER A 70 3.36 14.87 5.10
CA SER A 70 4.09 16.12 4.90
C SER A 70 4.92 16.45 6.12
N ILE A 71 6.08 15.82 6.22
CA ILE A 71 7.05 16.09 7.28
C ILE A 71 8.23 16.94 6.78
N PRO A 72 8.97 17.62 7.68
CA PRO A 72 10.14 18.40 7.29
C PRO A 72 11.19 17.55 6.55
N GLU A 73 11.56 18.01 5.37
CA GLU A 73 12.64 17.44 4.56
C GLU A 73 14.01 18.02 4.99
N PRO A 74 15.12 17.29 4.79
CA PRO A 74 16.45 17.83 5.04
C PRO A 74 16.70 19.04 4.13
N GLY A 75 17.26 20.12 4.71
CA GLY A 75 17.49 21.38 4.00
C GLY A 75 16.44 22.48 4.25
N GLY A 76 15.36 22.19 4.99
CA GLY A 76 14.47 23.20 5.56
C GLY A 76 13.52 23.90 4.58
N GLY A 77 13.38 23.40 3.35
CA GLY A 77 12.33 23.83 2.43
C GLY A 77 10.93 23.39 2.91
N PRO A 78 9.85 24.03 2.41
CA PRO A 78 8.49 23.62 2.74
C PRO A 78 8.24 22.18 2.26
N ALA A 79 7.61 21.37 3.12
CA ALA A 79 7.24 20.01 2.76
C ALA A 79 6.21 20.03 1.62
N LEU A 80 6.37 19.15 0.64
CA LEU A 80 5.32 18.90 -0.34
C LEU A 80 4.12 18.25 0.36
N THR A 81 2.92 18.61 -0.08
CA THR A 81 1.65 18.14 0.52
C THR A 81 0.68 17.59 -0.51
N GLY A 82 -0.19 16.68 -0.06
CA GLY A 82 -1.35 16.20 -0.82
C GLY A 82 -1.00 15.68 -2.22
N GLU A 83 -1.81 16.01 -3.22
CA GLU A 83 -1.64 15.56 -4.60
C GLU A 83 -0.26 15.96 -5.16
N THR A 84 0.24 17.15 -4.83
CA THR A 84 1.58 17.59 -5.27
C THR A 84 2.67 16.67 -4.73
N ARG A 85 2.59 16.26 -3.46
CA ARG A 85 3.53 15.28 -2.89
C ARG A 85 3.40 13.93 -3.59
N TYR A 86 2.17 13.45 -3.77
CA TYR A 86 1.91 12.19 -4.46
C TYR A 86 2.52 12.16 -5.87
N ARG A 87 2.34 13.23 -6.66
CA ARG A 87 2.91 13.33 -8.01
C ARG A 87 4.44 13.33 -7.98
N ALA A 88 5.06 14.05 -7.04
CA ALA A 88 6.51 14.01 -6.88
C ALA A 88 7.05 12.61 -6.49
N LEU A 89 6.28 11.82 -5.73
CA LEU A 89 6.63 10.42 -5.44
C LEU A 89 6.50 9.52 -6.67
N VAL A 90 5.47 9.73 -7.49
CA VAL A 90 5.29 9.03 -8.76
C VAL A 90 6.46 9.32 -9.71
N ASP A 91 6.86 10.58 -9.84
CA ASP A 91 8.00 10.97 -10.67
C ASP A 91 9.31 10.34 -10.12
N CYS A 92 9.50 10.39 -8.80
CA CYS A 92 10.63 9.74 -8.15
C CYS A 92 10.67 8.22 -8.40
N ALA A 93 9.55 7.52 -8.36
CA ALA A 93 9.48 6.09 -8.67
C ALA A 93 9.84 5.81 -10.13
N ARG A 94 9.35 6.65 -11.05
CA ARG A 94 9.62 6.55 -12.50
C ARG A 94 11.09 6.75 -12.84
N ASP A 95 11.80 7.62 -12.11
CA ASP A 95 13.25 7.81 -12.27
C ASP A 95 14.05 6.49 -12.07
N TYR A 96 13.51 5.54 -11.29
CA TYR A 96 14.08 4.21 -11.08
C TYR A 96 13.38 3.09 -11.88
N GLY A 97 12.51 3.44 -12.84
CA GLY A 97 11.78 2.46 -13.65
C GLY A 97 10.72 1.65 -12.89
N ILE A 98 10.31 2.11 -11.70
CA ILE A 98 9.30 1.47 -10.86
C ILE A 98 7.90 1.81 -11.39
N VAL A 99 7.05 0.79 -11.47
CA VAL A 99 5.66 0.95 -11.94
C VAL A 99 4.79 1.47 -10.81
N THR A 100 4.05 2.53 -11.07
CA THR A 100 3.23 3.24 -10.10
C THR A 100 1.73 3.05 -10.38
N PRO A 101 0.83 3.53 -9.50
CA PRO A 101 -0.60 3.54 -9.79
C PRO A 101 -0.97 4.39 -11.01
N GLU A 102 -0.10 5.27 -11.51
CA GLU A 102 -0.39 6.18 -12.63
C GLU A 102 0.07 5.63 -13.99
N ASP A 103 0.76 4.49 -14.00
CA ASP A 103 1.29 3.86 -15.21
C ASP A 103 0.35 2.75 -15.73
N PRO A 104 0.43 2.38 -17.02
CA PRO A 104 -0.33 1.26 -17.56
C PRO A 104 -0.10 -0.04 -16.77
N PHE A 105 -1.18 -0.77 -16.48
CA PHE A 105 -1.10 -2.06 -15.80
C PHE A 105 -0.22 -3.03 -16.60
N GLN A 106 0.63 -3.75 -15.89
CA GLN A 106 1.55 -4.72 -16.48
C GLN A 106 1.03 -6.13 -16.22
N THR A 107 1.31 -7.04 -17.13
CA THR A 107 0.93 -8.45 -16.98
C THR A 107 2.14 -9.26 -16.52
N TRP A 108 2.01 -9.93 -15.38
CA TRP A 108 2.90 -11.02 -15.01
C TRP A 108 2.71 -12.18 -15.99
N GLY A 109 3.77 -12.61 -16.68
CA GLY A 109 3.74 -13.74 -17.61
C GLY A 109 4.47 -14.99 -17.12
N GLY A 110 4.89 -15.02 -15.86
CA GLY A 110 5.68 -16.10 -15.28
C GLY A 110 4.86 -17.29 -14.77
N PRO A 111 5.47 -18.18 -13.95
CA PRO A 111 4.78 -19.30 -13.33
C PRO A 111 3.55 -18.84 -12.52
N GLY A 112 2.51 -19.69 -12.45
CA GLY A 112 1.20 -19.33 -11.92
C GLY A 112 0.24 -18.75 -12.97
N GLY A 113 0.72 -18.44 -14.18
CA GLY A 113 -0.09 -18.01 -15.31
C GLY A 113 -0.27 -16.49 -15.40
N PRO A 114 -0.84 -15.99 -16.51
CA PRO A 114 -0.91 -14.57 -16.78
C PRO A 114 -1.85 -13.84 -15.81
N HIS A 115 -1.33 -12.81 -15.14
CA HIS A 115 -2.12 -11.96 -14.25
C HIS A 115 -1.83 -10.47 -14.51
N VAL A 116 -2.88 -9.67 -14.68
CA VAL A 116 -2.75 -8.21 -14.75
C VAL A 116 -2.54 -7.67 -13.34
N ILE A 117 -1.39 -7.04 -13.10
CA ILE A 117 -1.10 -6.39 -11.82
C ILE A 117 -1.65 -4.97 -11.90
N ALA A 118 -2.55 -4.63 -10.98
CA ALA A 118 -3.17 -3.32 -10.87
C ALA A 118 -2.72 -2.63 -9.57
N PRO A 119 -1.68 -1.77 -9.62
CA PRO A 119 -1.32 -0.89 -8.51
C PRO A 119 -2.37 0.21 -8.36
N LEU A 120 -2.94 0.33 -7.16
CA LEU A 120 -4.02 1.25 -6.83
C LEU A 120 -3.58 2.18 -5.70
N PHE A 121 -3.99 3.45 -5.79
CA PHE A 121 -3.89 4.43 -4.72
C PHE A 121 -5.30 4.94 -4.44
N LEU A 122 -5.89 4.51 -3.32
CA LEU A 122 -7.30 4.72 -3.03
C LEU A 122 -7.61 5.55 -1.77
N LEU A 123 -6.69 5.64 -0.80
CA LEU A 123 -6.94 6.22 0.54
C LEU A 123 -8.11 5.52 1.27
N TYR A 124 -8.83 6.29 2.07
CA TYR A 124 -9.97 5.92 2.91
C TYR A 124 -10.95 7.09 2.99
N ASP A 125 -12.20 6.79 3.33
CA ASP A 125 -13.30 7.74 3.45
C ASP A 125 -14.06 7.60 4.78
N TYR A 126 -13.41 6.98 5.78
CA TYR A 126 -13.99 6.77 7.11
C TYR A 126 -15.27 5.92 7.11
N SER A 127 -15.61 5.24 6.01
CA SER A 127 -16.78 4.37 5.93
C SER A 127 -16.60 3.06 6.69
N PHE A 128 -15.36 2.67 7.02
CA PHE A 128 -15.06 1.54 7.92
C PHE A 128 -15.23 1.88 9.42
N ARG A 129 -15.88 3.00 9.74
CA ARG A 129 -16.42 3.25 11.09
C ARG A 129 -17.61 2.32 11.40
N PRO A 130 -17.92 2.09 12.69
CA PRO A 130 -19.17 1.44 13.08
C PRO A 130 -20.39 2.20 12.54
N GLU A 131 -21.45 1.48 12.17
CA GLU A 131 -22.64 2.07 11.54
C GLU A 131 -23.36 3.12 12.42
N HIS A 132 -23.29 2.99 13.74
CA HIS A 132 -23.90 3.91 14.69
C HIS A 132 -23.08 5.18 14.97
N ILE A 133 -21.90 5.32 14.37
CA ILE A 133 -21.04 6.50 14.53
C ILE A 133 -21.20 7.36 13.29
N GLU A 134 -21.59 8.61 13.45
CA GLU A 134 -21.69 9.54 12.33
C GLU A 134 -20.31 9.96 11.83
N ARG A 135 -20.22 10.39 10.57
CA ARG A 135 -18.94 10.67 9.92
C ARG A 135 -18.14 11.77 10.63
N ASP A 136 -18.82 12.83 11.06
CA ASP A 136 -18.25 13.98 11.77
C ASP A 136 -17.83 13.64 13.22
N GLU A 137 -18.43 12.60 13.82
CA GLU A 137 -18.11 12.15 15.17
C GLU A 137 -16.86 11.25 15.24
N VAL A 138 -16.40 10.69 14.13
CA VAL A 138 -15.31 9.68 14.07
C VAL A 138 -14.07 10.10 14.85
N ILE A 139 -13.61 11.36 14.68
CA ILE A 139 -12.39 11.85 15.34
C ILE A 139 -12.59 11.93 16.86
N GLY A 140 -13.76 12.41 17.29
CA GLY A 140 -14.11 12.49 18.71
C GLY A 140 -14.19 11.09 19.33
N TRP A 141 -14.91 10.18 18.67
CA TRP A 141 -15.05 8.79 19.07
C TRP A 141 -13.69 8.07 19.16
N ALA A 142 -12.81 8.22 18.18
CA ALA A 142 -11.49 7.59 18.24
C ALA A 142 -10.59 8.18 19.35
N ARG A 143 -10.72 9.49 19.61
CA ARG A 143 -9.93 10.20 20.64
C ARG A 143 -10.20 9.69 22.05
N GLU A 144 -11.41 9.26 22.37
CA GLU A 144 -11.75 8.67 23.67
C GLU A 144 -10.88 7.44 24.03
N GLN A 145 -10.29 6.76 23.04
CA GLN A 145 -9.37 5.65 23.25
C GLN A 145 -7.94 5.93 22.78
N GLY A 146 -7.61 7.20 22.49
CA GLY A 146 -6.28 7.58 22.01
C GLY A 146 -5.92 6.96 20.65
N ALA A 147 -6.93 6.65 19.81
CA ALA A 147 -6.77 5.93 18.55
C ALA A 147 -6.85 6.82 17.31
N VAL A 148 -6.69 8.14 17.46
CA VAL A 148 -6.72 9.07 16.32
C VAL A 148 -5.49 8.86 15.45
N CYS A 149 -5.69 8.64 14.15
CA CYS A 149 -4.59 8.49 13.21
C CYS A 149 -3.77 9.78 13.06
N ALA A 150 -2.46 9.64 12.97
CA ALA A 150 -1.54 10.77 12.74
C ALA A 150 -1.75 11.44 11.37
N ASP A 151 -2.40 10.75 10.43
CA ASP A 151 -2.83 11.31 9.15
C ASP A 151 -3.65 12.60 9.32
N GLU A 152 -4.41 12.72 10.41
CA GLU A 152 -5.18 13.94 10.72
C GLU A 152 -4.29 15.20 10.82
N LEU A 153 -3.00 15.02 11.11
CA LEU A 153 -2.01 16.08 11.22
C LEU A 153 -1.09 16.16 9.98
N TYR A 154 -0.69 15.01 9.43
CA TYR A 154 0.39 14.95 8.44
C TYR A 154 -0.06 14.69 7.01
N LEU A 155 -1.24 14.10 6.80
CA LEU A 155 -1.75 13.77 5.46
C LEU A 155 -2.73 14.84 5.00
N SER A 156 -2.19 15.91 4.43
CA SER A 156 -3.00 16.97 3.81
C SER A 156 -3.74 16.43 2.58
N PRO A 157 -5.05 16.66 2.44
CA PRO A 157 -5.80 16.23 1.24
C PRO A 157 -5.71 17.22 0.07
N ALA A 158 -4.97 18.32 0.19
CA ALA A 158 -4.95 19.36 -0.83
C ALA A 158 -4.60 18.81 -2.23
N PRO A 159 -5.26 19.28 -3.32
CA PRO A 159 -6.21 20.39 -3.38
C PRO A 159 -7.67 19.99 -3.06
N TRP A 160 -7.91 18.74 -2.69
CA TRP A 160 -9.25 18.23 -2.37
C TRP A 160 -9.74 18.77 -1.03
N VAL A 161 -11.06 18.83 -0.89
CA VAL A 161 -11.69 19.41 0.31
C VAL A 161 -11.45 18.53 1.54
N SER A 162 -11.40 17.21 1.36
CA SER A 162 -11.18 16.24 2.42
C SER A 162 -10.49 14.99 1.89
N ARG A 163 -10.01 14.14 2.81
CA ARG A 163 -9.48 12.80 2.50
C ARG A 163 -10.56 11.92 1.85
N ASP A 164 -11.81 12.07 2.25
CA ASP A 164 -12.99 11.40 1.67
C ASP A 164 -13.20 11.77 0.21
N ASP A 165 -13.14 13.07 -0.12
CA ASP A 165 -13.28 13.57 -1.49
C ASP A 165 -12.13 13.03 -2.36
N TRP A 166 -10.90 13.12 -1.86
CA TRP A 166 -9.75 12.54 -2.56
C TRP A 166 -9.92 11.02 -2.79
N CYS A 167 -10.31 10.27 -1.75
CA CYS A 167 -10.61 8.84 -1.83
C CYS A 167 -11.67 8.54 -2.90
N SER A 168 -12.78 9.31 -2.95
CA SER A 168 -13.82 9.12 -3.96
C SER A 168 -13.29 9.30 -5.39
N ARG A 169 -12.51 10.36 -5.63
CA ARG A 169 -11.90 10.63 -6.94
C ARG A 169 -10.93 9.55 -7.36
N ARG A 170 -10.10 9.09 -6.41
CA ARG A 170 -9.18 7.97 -6.63
C ARG A 170 -9.91 6.68 -6.96
N CYS A 171 -11.02 6.40 -6.28
CA CYS A 171 -11.84 5.23 -6.57
C CYS A 171 -12.54 5.33 -7.93
N GLU A 172 -13.04 6.50 -8.34
CA GLU A 172 -13.62 6.73 -9.67
C GLU A 172 -12.61 6.45 -10.78
N GLU A 173 -11.41 6.98 -10.64
CA GLU A 173 -10.34 6.80 -11.62
C GLU A 173 -9.87 5.34 -11.69
N ALA A 174 -9.67 4.70 -10.53
CA ALA A 174 -9.28 3.29 -10.46
C ALA A 174 -10.35 2.38 -11.05
N GLU A 175 -11.63 2.60 -10.74
CA GLU A 175 -12.76 1.82 -11.27
C GLU A 175 -12.85 1.91 -12.80
N ARG A 176 -12.65 3.10 -13.37
CA ARG A 176 -12.58 3.30 -14.82
C ARG A 176 -11.47 2.47 -15.44
N ARG A 177 -10.26 2.55 -14.89
CA ARG A 177 -9.08 1.83 -15.40
C ARG A 177 -9.16 0.32 -15.23
N LEU A 178 -9.75 -0.15 -14.13
CA LEU A 178 -10.03 -1.56 -13.92
C LEU A 178 -11.10 -2.07 -14.91
N GLY A 179 -12.06 -1.22 -15.29
CA GLY A 179 -13.05 -1.51 -16.33
C GLY A 179 -12.46 -1.68 -17.73
N ASP A 180 -11.29 -1.10 -18.00
CA ASP A 180 -10.58 -1.25 -19.28
C ASP A 180 -9.79 -2.57 -19.38
N ILE A 181 -9.70 -3.35 -18.29
CA ILE A 181 -9.05 -4.67 -18.30
C ILE A 181 -9.88 -5.65 -19.15
N PRO A 182 -9.26 -6.44 -20.05
CA PRO A 182 -9.99 -7.43 -20.85
C PRO A 182 -10.81 -8.40 -19.99
N ALA A 183 -12.06 -8.62 -20.41
CA ALA A 183 -12.98 -9.52 -19.72
C ALA A 183 -12.36 -10.93 -19.53
N GLY A 184 -12.44 -11.45 -18.31
CA GLY A 184 -11.91 -12.76 -17.95
C GLY A 184 -10.41 -12.81 -17.62
N ALA A 185 -9.67 -11.71 -17.82
CA ALA A 185 -8.28 -11.64 -17.37
C ALA A 185 -8.21 -11.80 -15.84
N ALA A 186 -7.29 -12.65 -15.36
CA ALA A 186 -7.01 -12.76 -13.94
C ALA A 186 -6.25 -11.52 -13.48
N THR A 187 -6.62 -10.96 -12.32
CA THR A 187 -5.97 -9.74 -11.81
C THR A 187 -5.32 -9.97 -10.45
N ILE A 188 -4.34 -9.12 -10.15
CA ILE A 188 -3.78 -8.91 -8.82
C ILE A 188 -4.04 -7.46 -8.47
N LEU A 189 -4.90 -7.21 -7.48
CA LEU A 189 -5.18 -5.85 -7.02
C LEU A 189 -4.21 -5.52 -5.89
N VAL A 190 -3.51 -4.40 -5.99
CA VAL A 190 -2.55 -3.94 -4.98
C VAL A 190 -3.01 -2.60 -4.46
N ASN A 191 -3.29 -2.50 -3.17
CA ASN A 191 -3.61 -1.23 -2.51
C ASN A 191 -3.06 -1.29 -1.10
N HIS A 192 -2.48 -0.20 -0.60
CA HIS A 192 -1.93 -0.19 0.76
C HIS A 192 -2.99 -0.56 1.81
N TYR A 193 -4.18 0.03 1.70
CA TYR A 193 -5.30 -0.25 2.58
C TYR A 193 -6.04 -1.53 2.16
N PRO A 194 -6.54 -2.34 3.12
CA PRO A 194 -7.45 -3.45 2.81
C PRO A 194 -8.66 -3.00 1.98
N LEU A 195 -9.07 -3.80 1.00
CA LEU A 195 -10.26 -3.52 0.17
C LEU A 195 -11.58 -3.94 0.84
N ARG A 196 -11.52 -4.55 2.03
CA ARG A 196 -12.68 -5.09 2.74
C ARG A 196 -12.56 -4.87 4.25
N SER A 197 -13.65 -4.47 4.87
CA SER A 197 -13.71 -4.21 6.31
C SER A 197 -13.54 -5.48 7.15
N ASP A 198 -14.06 -6.62 6.70
CA ASP A 198 -13.97 -7.90 7.42
C ASP A 198 -12.55 -8.49 7.45
N LEU A 199 -11.63 -7.90 6.70
CA LEU A 199 -10.20 -8.24 6.70
C LEU A 199 -9.36 -7.33 7.58
N ILE A 200 -9.98 -6.41 8.33
CA ILE A 200 -9.26 -5.59 9.30
C ILE A 200 -9.14 -6.35 10.62
N HIS A 201 -7.93 -6.76 10.97
CA HIS A 201 -7.65 -7.53 12.20
C HIS A 201 -6.72 -6.76 13.15
N ILE A 202 -7.24 -5.75 13.84
CA ILE A 202 -6.49 -4.90 14.78
C ILE A 202 -7.14 -4.88 16.18
N PRO A 203 -7.20 -6.02 16.89
CA PRO A 203 -7.95 -6.12 18.16
C PRO A 203 -7.43 -5.19 19.27
N ARG A 204 -6.19 -4.70 19.15
CA ARG A 204 -5.59 -3.74 20.10
C ARG A 204 -5.88 -2.28 19.77
N ALA A 205 -6.43 -1.99 18.59
CA ALA A 205 -6.77 -0.65 18.13
C ALA A 205 -8.09 -0.64 17.32
N PRO A 206 -9.21 -1.15 17.88
CA PRO A 206 -10.45 -1.32 17.13
C PRO A 206 -11.06 0.01 16.66
N ARG A 207 -10.76 1.14 17.32
CA ARG A 207 -11.24 2.46 16.88
C ARG A 207 -10.42 3.09 15.75
N PHE A 208 -9.40 2.39 15.25
CA PHE A 208 -8.58 2.83 14.12
C PHE A 208 -9.16 2.41 12.76
N THR A 209 -10.17 1.53 12.71
CA THR A 209 -10.77 1.04 11.47
C THR A 209 -11.23 2.11 10.47
N PRO A 210 -11.69 3.33 10.88
CA PRO A 210 -12.09 4.36 9.91
C PRO A 210 -10.98 4.78 8.94
N TRP A 211 -9.71 4.67 9.34
CA TRP A 211 -8.56 5.03 8.49
C TRP A 211 -8.05 3.86 7.63
N CYS A 212 -8.74 2.71 7.63
CA CYS A 212 -8.24 1.48 7.01
C CYS A 212 -8.83 1.17 5.63
N GLY A 213 -9.53 2.10 4.99
CA GLY A 213 -10.05 1.94 3.62
C GLY A 213 -11.45 2.50 3.41
N THR A 214 -12.16 1.96 2.41
CA THR A 214 -13.51 2.39 2.01
C THR A 214 -14.40 1.19 1.68
N ARG A 215 -15.70 1.29 2.02
CA ARG A 215 -16.73 0.30 1.65
C ARG A 215 -16.96 0.20 0.13
N ARG A 216 -16.53 1.19 -0.66
CA ARG A 216 -16.72 1.19 -2.12
C ARG A 216 -16.01 0.03 -2.82
N THR A 217 -14.98 -0.55 -2.19
CA THR A 217 -14.14 -1.59 -2.79
C THR A 217 -14.44 -3.01 -2.32
N GLU A 218 -15.46 -3.20 -1.47
CA GLU A 218 -15.80 -4.47 -0.81
C GLU A 218 -16.01 -5.65 -1.78
N ASP A 219 -16.44 -5.36 -3.01
CA ASP A 219 -16.72 -6.34 -4.05
C ASP A 219 -15.76 -6.30 -5.25
N TRP A 220 -14.72 -5.46 -5.19
CA TRP A 220 -13.79 -5.28 -6.31
C TRP A 220 -13.02 -6.55 -6.65
N HIS A 221 -12.70 -7.39 -5.66
CA HIS A 221 -12.04 -8.67 -5.91
C HIS A 221 -12.86 -9.58 -6.83
N ARG A 222 -14.19 -9.59 -6.66
CA ARG A 222 -15.10 -10.35 -7.53
C ARG A 222 -15.31 -9.65 -8.87
N ARG A 223 -15.63 -8.35 -8.82
CA ARG A 223 -15.98 -7.56 -10.02
C ARG A 223 -14.85 -7.49 -11.04
N PHE A 224 -13.61 -7.45 -10.57
CA PHE A 224 -12.41 -7.35 -11.41
C PHE A 224 -11.60 -8.65 -11.45
N ASN A 225 -12.21 -9.78 -11.11
CA ASN A 225 -11.62 -11.13 -11.20
C ASN A 225 -10.22 -11.24 -10.54
N ALA A 226 -10.08 -10.64 -9.37
CA ALA A 226 -8.85 -10.69 -8.60
C ALA A 226 -8.62 -12.09 -8.06
N LYS A 227 -7.48 -12.70 -8.42
CA LYS A 227 -7.03 -13.96 -7.82
C LYS A 227 -6.28 -13.70 -6.53
N VAL A 228 -5.56 -12.57 -6.48
CA VAL A 228 -4.88 -12.09 -5.28
C VAL A 228 -5.21 -10.61 -5.05
N VAL A 229 -5.45 -10.23 -3.81
CA VAL A 229 -5.51 -8.84 -3.35
C VAL A 229 -4.42 -8.64 -2.31
N ILE A 230 -3.55 -7.65 -2.52
CA ILE A 230 -2.38 -7.38 -1.68
C ILE A 230 -2.60 -6.06 -0.94
N SER A 231 -2.37 -6.08 0.36
CA SER A 231 -2.44 -4.92 1.25
C SER A 231 -1.36 -4.93 2.34
N GLY A 232 -1.20 -3.80 3.01
CA GLY A 232 -0.34 -3.61 4.18
C GLY A 232 -1.12 -2.93 5.29
N HIS A 233 -0.56 -1.84 5.83
CA HIS A 233 -1.20 -0.85 6.72
C HIS A 233 -1.52 -1.36 8.13
N LEU A 234 -2.05 -2.58 8.26
CA LEU A 234 -2.54 -3.12 9.53
C LEU A 234 -1.42 -3.61 10.45
N HIS A 235 -0.26 -3.92 9.87
CA HIS A 235 0.87 -4.55 10.58
C HIS A 235 0.48 -5.90 11.19
N THR A 236 -0.43 -6.62 10.53
CA THR A 236 -0.94 -7.91 10.99
C THR A 236 -0.85 -8.94 9.87
N ARG A 237 0.38 -9.19 9.40
CA ARG A 237 0.72 -10.15 8.35
C ARG A 237 -0.12 -11.42 8.41
N ARG A 238 -0.87 -11.67 7.34
CA ARG A 238 -1.86 -12.77 7.27
C ARG A 238 -2.17 -13.15 5.81
N THR A 239 -2.83 -14.30 5.68
CA THR A 239 -3.42 -14.79 4.43
C THR A 239 -4.88 -15.15 4.70
N ASP A 240 -5.77 -14.64 3.87
CA ASP A 240 -7.21 -14.90 3.94
C ASP A 240 -7.77 -15.29 2.59
N TRP A 241 -8.96 -15.87 2.61
CA TRP A 241 -9.70 -16.24 1.41
C TRP A 241 -11.12 -15.75 1.49
N ARG A 242 -11.60 -15.06 0.44
CA ARG A 242 -13.00 -14.66 0.26
C ARG A 242 -13.40 -14.88 -1.18
N ASP A 243 -14.51 -15.57 -1.39
CA ASP A 243 -15.11 -15.77 -2.71
C ASP A 243 -14.13 -16.34 -3.77
N GLY A 244 -13.16 -17.16 -3.32
CA GLY A 244 -12.12 -17.73 -4.17
C GLY A 244 -10.92 -16.82 -4.47
N SER A 245 -10.91 -15.57 -3.98
CA SER A 245 -9.75 -14.68 -4.02
C SER A 245 -8.90 -14.82 -2.76
N ARG A 246 -7.57 -14.87 -2.92
CA ARG A 246 -6.62 -14.81 -1.82
C ARG A 246 -6.32 -13.36 -1.44
N PHE A 247 -6.34 -13.04 -0.16
CA PHE A 247 -5.99 -11.74 0.37
C PHE A 247 -4.70 -11.86 1.20
N GLU A 248 -3.72 -11.05 0.85
CA GLU A 248 -2.41 -11.07 1.47
C GLU A 248 -2.13 -9.73 2.15
N GLU A 249 -2.04 -9.77 3.49
CA GLU A 249 -1.44 -8.68 4.25
C GLU A 249 0.06 -8.96 4.36
N VAL A 250 0.86 -8.08 3.77
CA VAL A 250 2.29 -8.29 3.52
C VAL A 250 3.19 -7.32 4.29
N SER A 251 2.68 -6.74 5.36
CA SER A 251 3.43 -5.81 6.19
C SER A 251 4.68 -6.44 6.79
N LEU A 252 5.77 -5.66 6.82
CA LEU A 252 6.93 -5.90 7.65
C LEU A 252 6.71 -5.26 9.03
N GLY A 253 6.39 -3.97 9.02
CA GLY A 253 6.10 -3.17 10.20
C GLY A 253 7.33 -2.54 10.85
N TYR A 254 7.11 -1.90 12.00
CA TYR A 254 8.17 -1.29 12.81
C TYR A 254 9.13 -2.36 13.36
N PRO A 255 10.36 -1.99 13.76
CA PRO A 255 11.37 -2.94 14.23
C PRO A 255 10.89 -3.94 15.28
N ARG A 256 10.02 -3.52 16.20
CA ARG A 256 9.52 -4.40 17.28
C ARG A 256 8.45 -5.41 16.83
N GLN A 257 8.00 -5.33 15.58
CA GLN A 257 6.91 -6.16 15.04
C GLN A 257 7.41 -7.33 14.19
N TRP A 258 8.71 -7.40 13.92
CA TRP A 258 9.31 -8.48 13.15
C TRP A 258 10.64 -8.94 13.78
N ASP A 259 10.98 -10.21 13.58
CA ASP A 259 12.24 -10.80 14.06
C ASP A 259 13.38 -10.48 13.09
N GLN A 260 14.27 -9.59 13.53
CA GLN A 260 15.38 -9.08 12.73
C GLN A 260 16.44 -10.14 12.41
N SER A 261 16.58 -11.18 13.23
CA SER A 261 17.56 -12.24 12.99
C SER A 261 17.25 -13.07 11.74
N LYS A 262 16.01 -13.00 11.24
CA LYS A 262 15.60 -13.67 9.99
C LYS A 262 15.90 -12.83 8.74
N GLY A 263 16.20 -11.55 8.91
CA GLY A 263 16.37 -10.59 7.82
C GLY A 263 15.07 -10.27 7.06
N MET A 264 15.08 -9.18 6.28
CA MET A 264 13.90 -8.74 5.52
C MET A 264 13.47 -9.75 4.44
N ALA A 265 14.42 -10.49 3.86
CA ALA A 265 14.16 -11.46 2.81
C ALA A 265 13.17 -12.56 3.23
N PHE A 266 13.19 -12.97 4.51
CA PHE A 266 12.25 -13.94 5.07
C PHE A 266 10.79 -13.45 5.01
N TYR A 267 10.59 -12.14 5.01
CA TYR A 267 9.27 -11.50 5.00
C TYR A 267 8.80 -11.13 3.60
N LEU A 268 9.56 -11.41 2.54
CA LEU A 268 9.01 -11.32 1.18
C LEU A 268 7.96 -12.41 1.00
N ARG A 269 6.70 -12.02 0.77
CA ARG A 269 5.62 -12.96 0.49
C ARG A 269 5.74 -13.44 -0.95
N ASP A 270 5.80 -14.75 -1.16
CA ASP A 270 5.61 -15.31 -2.51
C ASP A 270 4.14 -15.20 -2.90
N ILE A 271 3.88 -14.52 -4.02
CA ILE A 271 2.54 -14.31 -4.59
C ILE A 271 2.31 -15.25 -5.76
N LEU A 272 3.22 -15.31 -6.73
CA LEU A 272 3.14 -16.27 -7.83
C LEU A 272 4.51 -16.92 -8.09
N PRO A 273 4.55 -18.23 -8.43
CA PRO A 273 3.46 -19.19 -8.29
C PRO A 273 3.07 -19.36 -6.81
N GLU A 274 1.86 -19.85 -6.54
CA GLU A 274 1.36 -20.13 -5.17
C GLU A 274 2.23 -21.13 -4.40
#